data_AF-A0A669P9E2-F1
#
_entry.id   AF-A0A669P9E2-F1
#
_cell.length_a   1.000
_cell.length_b   1.000
_cell.length_c   1.000
_cell.angle_alpha   90.00
_cell.angle_beta   90.00
_cell.angle_gamma   90.00
#
_symmetry.space_group_name_H-M   'P 1'
#
loop_
_entity.id
_entity.type
_entity.pdbx_description
1 polymer ?
#
loop_
_entity_poly.entity_id
_entity_poly.type
_entity_poly.pdbx_seq_one_letter_code
_entity_poly.pdbx_strand_id
1 'polypeptide(L)'
;MLENSTVLQSVACLVCQYYFFRLANVQKDKTGCLYNRKSDSRAEYSILEEMERKMSVNRKTEKTKILQQLTKIRNNVKRLQRQLEDVKPTSEFVDKLKEMLEEIENAVNTFKDEQRQIYEQLLKDEKTAVNELSIFEKKVELWATSSSTTEKVLKLPSARISVNKTLGNHLPEEVVEFERFLQQTGGRQGGWDDGDHQNFLKVWTKHRGRLSYMDEALEYLCGRTKEDVEQHGLWYQEFLSLQDRKKESIKKWKEKQQREKEENLKKKEKSEIVQSFQYEDQMQKAEERRRQQAAISAWKKQKAITSVMEQASQVKLEEGKEKKTKRMPAPLPHDVTGGKEYLANERELNLLHLFQDLHKLKLQTLEGDIPSSCFNVRCVSVWSLEQLTLFCSKKQLLTFLMD
;
A
#
# COMPACT_ATOMS: atom_id res chain seq x y z
N MET A 1 -23.24 29.61 15.69
CA MET A 1 -23.34 28.19 15.26
C MET A 1 -23.65 28.03 13.76
N LEU A 2 -24.39 28.94 13.14
CA LEU A 2 -24.67 28.91 11.69
C LEU A 2 -23.42 29.16 10.81
N GLU A 3 -22.50 30.05 11.23
CA GLU A 3 -21.28 30.38 10.47
C GLU A 3 -20.28 29.22 10.36
N ASN A 4 -20.19 28.37 11.38
CA ASN A 4 -19.31 27.18 11.34
C ASN A 4 -19.85 26.10 10.39
N SER A 5 -21.17 26.05 10.19
CA SER A 5 -21.83 25.14 9.24
C SER A 5 -21.53 25.54 7.79
N THR A 6 -21.65 26.83 7.47
CA THR A 6 -21.35 27.36 6.13
C THR A 6 -19.86 27.23 5.77
N VAL A 7 -18.95 27.43 6.72
CA VAL A 7 -17.50 27.24 6.50
C VAL A 7 -17.18 25.77 6.23
N LEU A 8 -17.72 24.83 7.02
CA LEU A 8 -17.53 23.39 6.79
C LEU A 8 -18.12 22.91 5.46
N GLN A 9 -19.26 23.46 5.06
CA GLN A 9 -19.93 23.13 3.80
C GLN A 9 -19.17 23.70 2.59
N SER A 10 -18.58 24.89 2.74
CA SER A 10 -17.69 25.50 1.74
C SER A 10 -16.38 24.73 1.58
N VAL A 11 -15.74 24.33 2.69
CA VAL A 11 -14.52 23.50 2.67
C VAL A 11 -14.78 22.14 2.03
N ALA A 12 -15.89 21.47 2.38
CA ALA A 12 -16.26 20.20 1.76
C ALA A 12 -16.52 20.33 0.24
N CYS A 13 -17.12 21.45 -0.19
CA CYS A 13 -17.35 21.74 -1.60
C CYS A 13 -16.04 21.97 -2.37
N LEU A 14 -15.12 22.76 -1.81
CA LEU A 14 -13.79 23.00 -2.39
C LEU A 14 -12.96 21.73 -2.48
N VAL A 15 -13.00 20.89 -1.44
CA VAL A 15 -12.34 19.58 -1.43
C VAL A 15 -12.93 18.67 -2.52
N CYS A 16 -14.26 18.60 -2.65
CA CYS A 16 -14.90 17.85 -3.73
C CYS A 16 -14.54 18.37 -5.13
N GLN A 17 -14.52 19.69 -5.33
CA GLN A 17 -14.13 20.30 -6.60
C GLN A 17 -12.67 20.02 -6.95
N TYR A 18 -11.78 20.08 -5.96
CA TYR A 18 -10.37 19.73 -6.13
C TYR A 18 -10.19 18.26 -6.54
N TYR A 19 -10.85 17.33 -5.85
CA TYR A 19 -10.80 15.92 -6.22
C TYR A 19 -11.45 15.65 -7.58
N PHE A 20 -12.55 16.33 -7.92
CA PHE A 20 -13.19 16.23 -9.22
C PHE A 20 -12.24 16.68 -10.34
N PHE A 21 -11.60 17.83 -10.19
CA PHE A 21 -10.66 18.36 -11.18
C PHE A 21 -9.41 17.48 -11.31
N ARG A 22 -8.89 16.95 -10.19
CA ARG A 22 -7.78 15.99 -10.21
C ARG A 22 -8.15 14.70 -10.94
N LEU A 23 -9.32 14.13 -10.66
CA LEU A 23 -9.80 12.93 -11.35
C LEU A 23 -10.00 13.20 -12.85
N ALA A 24 -10.55 14.35 -13.22
CA ALA A 24 -10.73 14.74 -14.61
C ALA A 24 -9.40 14.89 -15.35
N ASN A 25 -8.38 15.49 -14.73
CA ASN A 25 -7.05 15.61 -15.33
C ASN A 25 -6.37 14.25 -15.48
N VAL A 26 -6.41 13.39 -14.46
CA VAL A 26 -5.87 12.03 -14.55
C VAL A 26 -6.56 11.24 -15.67
N GLN A 27 -7.87 11.38 -15.83
CA GLN A 27 -8.61 10.72 -16.91
C GLN A 27 -8.24 11.29 -18.29
N LYS A 28 -7.99 12.60 -18.39
CA LYS A 28 -7.55 13.26 -19.62
C LYS A 28 -6.13 12.83 -20.01
N ASP A 29 -5.21 12.77 -19.05
CA ASP A 29 -3.83 12.32 -19.25
C ASP A 29 -3.79 10.83 -19.63
N LYS A 30 -4.60 10.01 -18.96
CA LYS A 30 -4.84 8.60 -19.35
C LYS A 30 -5.30 8.51 -20.81
N THR A 31 -6.28 9.34 -21.20
CA THR A 31 -6.81 9.37 -22.58
C THR A 31 -5.76 9.82 -23.60
N GLY A 32 -4.95 10.83 -23.27
CA GLY A 32 -3.92 11.37 -24.15
C GLY A 32 -2.68 10.47 -24.31
N CYS A 33 -2.22 9.83 -23.24
CA CYS A 33 -1.00 9.01 -23.24
C CYS A 33 -1.23 7.57 -23.68
N LEU A 34 -2.38 6.96 -23.31
CA LEU A 34 -2.62 5.53 -23.57
C LEU A 34 -3.46 5.28 -24.81
N TYR A 35 -4.31 6.22 -25.24
CA TYR A 35 -5.27 6.02 -26.33
C TYR A 35 -4.97 6.83 -27.59
N ASN A 36 -3.77 7.41 -27.72
CA ASN A 36 -3.35 8.06 -28.95
C ASN A 36 -3.27 7.03 -30.10
N ARG A 37 -3.91 7.34 -31.23
CA ARG A 37 -4.11 6.42 -32.37
C ARG A 37 -2.81 6.03 -33.11
N LYS A 38 -1.68 6.60 -32.72
CA LYS A 38 -0.37 6.47 -33.40
C LYS A 38 0.66 5.60 -32.66
N SER A 39 0.32 4.94 -31.55
CA SER A 39 1.26 4.07 -30.82
C SER A 39 1.20 2.61 -31.29
N ASP A 40 2.37 1.97 -31.43
CA ASP A 40 2.51 0.55 -31.79
C ASP A 40 1.86 -0.42 -30.78
N SER A 41 1.50 0.07 -29.59
CA SER A 41 0.88 -0.68 -28.48
C SER A 41 -0.65 -0.60 -28.41
N ARG A 42 -1.31 -0.15 -29.49
CA ARG A 42 -2.76 0.06 -29.54
C ARG A 42 -3.57 -1.22 -29.28
N ALA A 43 -3.05 -2.37 -29.71
CA ALA A 43 -3.73 -3.66 -29.54
C ALA A 43 -3.81 -4.05 -28.06
N GLU A 44 -2.72 -3.86 -27.31
CA GLU A 44 -2.63 -4.13 -25.88
C GLU A 44 -3.53 -3.19 -25.05
N TYR A 45 -3.61 -1.91 -25.44
CA TYR A 45 -4.51 -0.94 -24.79
C TYR A 45 -5.99 -1.21 -25.06
N SER A 46 -6.34 -1.79 -26.22
CA SER A 46 -7.73 -2.14 -26.54
C SER A 46 -8.29 -3.17 -25.56
N ILE A 47 -7.46 -4.10 -25.08
CA ILE A 47 -7.86 -5.12 -24.09
C ILE A 47 -8.19 -4.46 -22.74
N LEU A 48 -7.39 -3.48 -22.31
CA LEU A 48 -7.63 -2.75 -21.07
C LEU A 48 -8.92 -1.90 -21.14
N GLU A 49 -9.20 -1.31 -22.30
CA GLU A 49 -10.43 -0.56 -22.54
C GLU A 49 -11.68 -1.46 -22.46
N GLU A 50 -11.58 -2.66 -23.04
CA GLU A 50 -12.64 -3.66 -22.95
C GLU A 50 -12.89 -4.11 -21.52
N MET A 51 -11.83 -4.32 -20.73
CA MET A 51 -11.94 -4.64 -19.31
C MET A 51 -12.62 -3.50 -18.52
N GLU A 52 -12.23 -2.25 -18.74
CA GLU A 52 -12.85 -1.09 -18.07
C GLU A 52 -14.34 -0.96 -18.43
N ARG A 53 -14.68 -1.14 -19.71
CA ARG A 53 -16.06 -1.14 -20.18
C ARG A 53 -16.86 -2.25 -19.51
N LYS A 54 -16.30 -3.46 -19.44
CA LYS A 54 -16.91 -4.62 -18.76
C LYS A 54 -17.17 -4.32 -17.29
N MET A 55 -16.20 -3.77 -16.55
CA MET A 55 -16.37 -3.40 -15.14
C MET A 55 -17.45 -2.33 -14.93
N SER A 56 -17.52 -1.33 -15.82
CA SER A 56 -18.55 -0.30 -15.77
C SER A 56 -19.95 -0.88 -16.03
N VAL A 57 -20.09 -1.77 -17.00
CA VAL A 57 -21.34 -2.49 -17.29
C VAL A 57 -21.75 -3.35 -16.09
N ASN A 58 -20.83 -4.14 -15.54
CA ASN A 58 -21.07 -4.98 -14.37
C ASN A 58 -21.60 -4.16 -13.18
N ARG A 59 -20.98 -2.99 -12.89
CA ARG A 59 -21.47 -2.12 -11.81
C ARG A 59 -22.89 -1.62 -12.05
N LYS A 60 -23.24 -1.27 -13.30
CA LYS A 60 -24.61 -0.85 -13.66
C LYS A 60 -25.59 -2.00 -13.52
N THR A 61 -25.23 -3.20 -13.97
CA THR A 61 -26.09 -4.38 -13.84
C THR A 61 -26.35 -4.75 -12.39
N GLU A 62 -25.33 -4.71 -11.53
CA GLU A 62 -25.50 -4.96 -10.09
C GLU A 62 -26.38 -3.92 -9.42
N LYS A 63 -26.22 -2.63 -9.76
CA LYS A 63 -27.12 -1.55 -9.28
C LYS A 63 -28.58 -1.87 -9.64
N THR A 64 -28.84 -2.29 -10.88
CA THR A 64 -30.19 -2.64 -11.34
C THR A 64 -30.74 -3.87 -10.60
N LYS A 65 -29.94 -4.93 -10.42
CA LYS A 65 -30.35 -6.14 -9.68
C LYS A 65 -30.75 -5.83 -8.24
N ILE A 66 -29.93 -5.05 -7.53
CA ILE A 66 -30.23 -4.63 -6.15
C ILE A 66 -31.55 -3.86 -6.10
N LEU A 67 -31.75 -2.90 -7.01
CA LEU A 67 -32.99 -2.13 -7.07
C LEU A 67 -34.21 -3.01 -7.37
N GLN A 68 -34.07 -4.00 -8.24
CA GLN A 68 -35.14 -4.96 -8.55
C GLN A 68 -35.51 -5.80 -7.32
N GLN A 69 -34.52 -6.34 -6.60
CA GLN A 69 -34.75 -7.16 -5.39
C GLN A 69 -35.38 -6.34 -4.26
N LEU A 70 -34.90 -5.12 -4.02
CA LEU A 70 -35.49 -4.21 -3.03
C LEU A 70 -36.92 -3.82 -3.40
N THR A 71 -37.20 -3.61 -4.68
CA THR A 71 -38.56 -3.31 -5.17
C THR A 71 -39.49 -4.49 -4.94
N LYS A 72 -39.03 -5.73 -5.17
CA LYS A 72 -39.79 -6.95 -4.89
C LYS A 72 -40.15 -7.07 -3.41
N ILE A 73 -39.17 -6.90 -2.51
CA ILE A 73 -39.40 -6.92 -1.06
C ILE A 73 -40.40 -5.83 -0.66
N ARG A 74 -40.20 -4.59 -1.13
CA ARG A 74 -41.11 -3.47 -0.86
C ARG A 74 -42.54 -3.76 -1.34
N ASN A 75 -42.71 -4.39 -2.49
CA ASN A 75 -44.03 -4.74 -3.01
C ASN A 75 -44.71 -5.83 -2.18
N ASN A 76 -43.96 -6.83 -1.70
CA ASN A 76 -44.49 -7.84 -0.79
C ASN A 76 -44.94 -7.21 0.54
N VAL A 77 -44.15 -6.30 1.10
CA VAL A 77 -44.51 -5.55 2.31
C VAL A 77 -45.77 -4.70 2.09
N LYS A 78 -45.87 -3.99 0.96
CA LYS A 78 -47.09 -3.25 0.61
C LYS A 78 -48.32 -4.14 0.47
N ARG A 79 -48.15 -5.35 -0.08
CA ARG A 79 -49.22 -6.33 -0.19
C ARG A 79 -49.70 -6.77 1.19
N LEU A 80 -48.78 -7.07 2.10
CA LEU A 80 -49.07 -7.39 3.50
C LEU A 80 -49.81 -6.23 4.20
N GLN A 81 -49.34 -4.99 4.02
CA GLN A 81 -49.98 -3.79 4.59
C GLN A 81 -51.44 -3.63 4.15
N ARG A 82 -51.73 -3.79 2.85
CA ARG A 82 -53.11 -3.73 2.35
C ARG A 82 -54.00 -4.82 2.92
N GLN A 83 -53.47 -6.02 3.15
CA GLN A 83 -54.25 -7.09 3.78
C GLN A 83 -54.54 -6.81 5.25
N LEU A 84 -53.72 -6.00 5.92
CA LEU A 84 -53.94 -5.56 7.30
C LEU A 84 -54.97 -4.42 7.43
N GLU A 85 -55.25 -3.65 6.37
CA GLU A 85 -56.09 -2.46 6.45
C GLU A 85 -57.59 -2.75 6.64
N ASP A 86 -58.09 -3.96 6.31
CA ASP A 86 -59.54 -4.18 6.25
C ASP A 86 -60.00 -5.64 6.47
N VAL A 87 -59.74 -6.27 7.63
CA VAL A 87 -60.28 -7.63 7.92
C VAL A 87 -60.47 -7.95 9.42
N LYS A 88 -61.54 -8.68 9.76
CA LYS A 88 -61.73 -9.35 11.06
C LYS A 88 -60.78 -10.55 11.22
N PRO A 89 -60.08 -10.71 12.36
CA PRO A 89 -59.15 -11.82 12.57
C PRO A 89 -59.89 -13.16 12.60
N THR A 90 -59.82 -13.86 11.47
CA THR A 90 -60.30 -15.24 11.29
C THR A 90 -59.08 -16.16 11.23
N SER A 91 -59.16 -17.40 11.71
CA SER A 91 -57.99 -18.31 11.76
C SER A 91 -57.28 -18.45 10.41
N GLU A 92 -58.05 -18.63 9.33
CA GLU A 92 -57.53 -18.75 7.96
C GLU A 92 -56.82 -17.46 7.48
N PHE A 93 -57.30 -16.29 7.92
CA PHE A 93 -56.66 -15.02 7.61
C PHE A 93 -55.32 -14.86 8.34
N VAL A 94 -55.25 -15.29 9.61
CA VAL A 94 -54.01 -15.27 10.40
C VAL A 94 -52.95 -16.17 9.76
N ASP A 95 -53.34 -17.34 9.25
CA ASP A 95 -52.40 -18.25 8.58
C ASP A 95 -51.88 -17.68 7.25
N LYS A 96 -52.74 -16.99 6.49
CA LYS A 96 -52.34 -16.26 5.28
C LYS A 96 -51.38 -15.10 5.56
N LEU A 97 -51.56 -14.40 6.68
CA LEU A 97 -50.63 -13.35 7.12
C LEU A 97 -49.26 -13.92 7.48
N LYS A 98 -49.22 -15.07 8.17
CA LYS A 98 -47.96 -15.77 8.50
C LYS A 98 -47.22 -16.19 7.24
N GLU A 99 -47.91 -16.76 6.26
CA GLU A 99 -47.30 -17.15 4.97
C GLU A 99 -46.68 -15.94 4.27
N MET A 100 -47.39 -14.80 4.20
CA MET A 100 -46.83 -13.59 3.60
C MET A 100 -45.65 -12.99 4.39
N LEU A 101 -45.68 -13.06 5.72
CA LEU A 101 -44.56 -12.65 6.57
C LEU A 101 -43.33 -13.53 6.34
N GLU A 102 -43.53 -14.85 6.26
CA GLU A 102 -42.47 -15.82 5.97
C GLU A 102 -41.90 -15.62 4.56
N GLU A 103 -42.73 -15.32 3.55
CA GLU A 103 -42.26 -14.94 2.21
C GLU A 103 -41.39 -13.67 2.22
N ILE A 104 -41.77 -12.65 3.02
CA ILE A 104 -40.99 -11.41 3.14
C ILE A 104 -39.68 -11.68 3.87
N GLU A 105 -39.72 -12.41 4.98
CA GLU A 105 -38.55 -12.77 5.77
C GLU A 105 -37.55 -13.58 4.94
N ASN A 106 -38.03 -14.60 4.22
CA ASN A 106 -37.22 -15.39 3.31
C ASN A 106 -36.61 -14.51 2.20
N ALA A 107 -37.39 -13.61 1.58
CA ALA A 107 -36.88 -12.70 0.57
C ALA A 107 -35.79 -11.75 1.11
N VAL A 108 -35.94 -11.27 2.36
CA VAL A 108 -34.95 -10.42 3.03
C VAL A 108 -33.69 -11.20 3.38
N ASN A 109 -33.82 -12.42 3.90
CA ASN A 109 -32.70 -13.28 4.27
C ASN A 109 -31.90 -13.69 3.02
N THR A 110 -32.57 -14.14 1.96
CA THR A 110 -31.91 -14.43 0.68
C THR A 110 -31.18 -13.21 0.12
N PHE A 111 -31.82 -12.03 0.13
CA PHE A 111 -31.15 -10.79 -0.30
C PHE A 111 -29.89 -10.51 0.52
N LYS A 112 -29.97 -10.58 1.84
CA LYS A 112 -28.82 -10.33 2.72
C LYS A 112 -27.68 -11.33 2.49
N ASP A 113 -28.03 -12.60 2.29
CA ASP A 113 -27.05 -13.67 2.05
C ASP A 113 -26.36 -13.50 0.70
N GLU A 114 -27.10 -13.20 -0.36
CA GLU A 114 -26.53 -12.90 -1.68
C GLU A 114 -25.62 -11.67 -1.64
N GLN A 115 -26.04 -10.58 -1.01
CA GLN A 115 -25.21 -9.37 -0.88
C GLN A 115 -23.94 -9.65 -0.06
N ARG A 116 -24.03 -10.46 1.00
CA ARG A 116 -22.86 -10.88 1.79
C ARG A 116 -21.87 -11.67 0.93
N GLN A 117 -22.35 -12.65 0.17
CA GLN A 117 -21.49 -13.46 -0.71
C GLN A 117 -20.79 -12.61 -1.79
N ILE A 118 -21.52 -11.69 -2.44
CA ILE A 118 -20.95 -10.77 -3.43
C ILE A 118 -19.89 -9.89 -2.78
N TYR A 119 -20.17 -9.33 -1.60
CA TYR A 119 -19.21 -8.48 -0.89
C TYR A 119 -17.95 -9.23 -0.48
N GLU A 120 -18.07 -10.46 0.04
CA GLU A 120 -16.92 -11.31 0.38
C GLU A 120 -16.07 -11.65 -0.84
N GLN A 121 -16.69 -11.90 -2.00
CA GLN A 121 -15.96 -12.13 -3.23
C GLN A 121 -15.21 -10.86 -3.68
N LEU A 122 -15.87 -9.71 -3.67
CA LEU A 122 -15.23 -8.43 -4.02
C LEU A 122 -14.04 -8.09 -3.10
N LEU A 123 -14.13 -8.41 -1.80
CA LEU A 123 -13.00 -8.24 -0.87
C LEU A 123 -11.80 -9.14 -1.21
N LYS A 124 -12.05 -10.38 -1.64
CA LYS A 124 -10.99 -11.30 -2.08
C LYS A 124 -10.34 -10.79 -3.37
N ASP A 125 -11.14 -10.30 -4.30
CA ASP A 125 -10.67 -9.75 -5.57
C ASP A 125 -9.86 -8.47 -5.34
N GLU A 126 -10.33 -7.57 -4.47
CA GLU A 126 -9.60 -6.35 -4.06
C GLU A 126 -8.25 -6.70 -3.46
N LYS A 127 -8.22 -7.63 -2.48
CA LYS A 127 -6.96 -8.08 -1.86
C LYS A 127 -5.99 -8.65 -2.90
N THR A 128 -6.50 -9.42 -3.86
CA THR A 128 -5.69 -10.03 -4.92
C THR A 128 -5.11 -8.97 -5.84
N ALA A 129 -5.94 -8.04 -6.34
CA ALA A 129 -5.50 -6.94 -7.19
C ALA A 129 -4.48 -6.03 -6.48
N VAL A 130 -4.69 -5.72 -5.19
CA VAL A 130 -3.74 -4.92 -4.39
C VAL A 130 -2.40 -5.64 -4.26
N ASN A 131 -2.39 -6.95 -4.03
CA ASN A 131 -1.15 -7.72 -3.97
C ASN A 131 -0.42 -7.73 -5.32
N GLU A 132 -1.15 -7.91 -6.42
CA GLU A 132 -0.60 -7.85 -7.77
C GLU A 132 0.00 -6.47 -8.06
N LEU A 133 -0.71 -5.39 -7.73
CA LEU A 133 -0.22 -4.02 -7.86
C LEU A 133 1.04 -3.79 -7.04
N SER A 134 1.12 -4.26 -5.79
CA SER A 134 2.33 -4.14 -4.97
C SER A 134 3.52 -4.89 -5.59
N ILE A 135 3.28 -6.05 -6.21
CA ILE A 135 4.32 -6.77 -6.94
C ILE A 135 4.78 -5.97 -8.17
N PHE A 136 3.84 -5.37 -8.92
CA PHE A 136 4.17 -4.54 -10.07
C PHE A 136 4.90 -3.26 -9.69
N GLU A 137 4.49 -2.59 -8.62
CA GLU A 137 5.16 -1.40 -8.09
C GLU A 137 6.62 -1.70 -7.74
N LYS A 138 6.88 -2.79 -7.02
CA LYS A 138 8.26 -3.25 -6.74
C LYS A 138 9.06 -3.54 -8.01
N LYS A 139 8.42 -4.13 -9.04
CA LYS A 139 9.09 -4.36 -10.34
C LYS A 139 9.46 -3.04 -11.02
N VAL A 140 8.56 -2.05 -10.99
CA VAL A 140 8.81 -0.71 -11.54
C VAL A 140 9.93 0.00 -10.79
N GLU A 141 9.94 -0.05 -9.46
CA GLU A 141 11.01 0.49 -8.62
C GLU A 141 12.37 -0.16 -8.92
N LEU A 142 12.38 -1.50 -9.10
CA LEU A 142 13.58 -2.22 -9.52
C LEU A 142 14.06 -1.75 -10.90
N TRP A 143 13.16 -1.56 -11.87
CA TRP A 143 13.53 -1.02 -13.18
C TRP A 143 14.09 0.40 -13.09
N ALA A 144 13.48 1.28 -12.30
CA ALA A 144 13.95 2.66 -12.09
C ALA A 144 15.33 2.72 -11.40
N THR A 145 15.57 1.82 -10.45
CA THR A 145 16.87 1.72 -9.75
C THR A 145 17.95 1.10 -10.63
N SER A 146 17.56 0.18 -11.52
CA SER A 146 18.46 -0.41 -12.51
C SER A 146 18.95 0.62 -13.55
N SER A 147 18.17 1.68 -13.82
CA SER A 147 18.59 2.75 -14.74
C SER A 147 19.55 3.78 -14.12
N SER A 148 19.49 4.07 -12.81
CA SER A 148 20.26 5.16 -12.19
C SER A 148 21.74 4.84 -11.91
N THR A 149 22.13 3.56 -11.96
CA THR A 149 23.55 3.16 -11.79
C THR A 149 24.36 3.38 -13.07
N THR A 150 23.70 3.63 -14.20
CA THR A 150 24.33 3.72 -15.54
C THR A 150 24.45 5.14 -16.07
N GLU A 151 23.97 6.15 -15.33
CA GLU A 151 23.83 7.53 -15.85
C GLU A 151 25.06 8.43 -15.60
N LYS A 152 26.11 7.93 -14.92
CA LYS A 152 27.33 8.72 -14.63
C LYS A 152 28.47 8.58 -15.64
N VAL A 153 28.31 7.79 -16.70
CA VAL A 153 29.33 7.65 -17.74
C VAL A 153 28.67 7.91 -19.08
N LEU A 154 29.37 8.65 -19.94
CA LEU A 154 29.05 8.98 -21.34
C LEU A 154 28.38 10.36 -21.57
N LYS A 155 29.20 11.40 -21.38
CA LYS A 155 29.10 12.61 -22.19
C LYS A 155 29.91 12.44 -23.48
N LEU A 156 29.26 12.77 -24.61
CA LEU A 156 29.81 13.25 -25.91
C LEU A 156 30.33 12.21 -26.95
N PRO A 157 30.30 12.55 -28.26
CA PRO A 157 29.30 11.99 -29.17
C PRO A 157 29.93 11.34 -30.41
N SER A 158 29.21 10.44 -31.09
CA SER A 158 29.26 10.41 -32.56
C SER A 158 28.16 9.53 -33.12
N ALA A 159 27.49 10.06 -34.12
CA ALA A 159 26.43 9.43 -34.87
C ALA A 159 26.95 8.20 -35.64
N ARG A 160 26.28 7.06 -35.44
CA ARG A 160 25.62 6.33 -36.52
C ARG A 160 24.70 5.25 -35.92
N ILE A 161 23.48 5.24 -36.43
CA ILE A 161 22.37 4.37 -36.07
C ILE A 161 22.77 2.91 -36.35
N SER A 162 22.61 2.04 -35.35
CA SER A 162 22.35 0.62 -35.55
C SER A 162 21.43 0.13 -34.44
N VAL A 163 20.18 -0.10 -34.85
CA VAL A 163 19.10 -0.75 -34.09
C VAL A 163 19.58 -2.15 -33.68
N ASN A 164 19.88 -2.36 -32.39
CA ASN A 164 19.90 -3.68 -31.69
C ASN A 164 20.57 -3.56 -30.30
N LYS A 165 20.05 -2.69 -29.42
CA LYS A 165 20.50 -2.65 -28.02
C LYS A 165 19.39 -2.11 -27.11
N THR A 166 18.31 -2.87 -26.96
CA THR A 166 17.28 -2.54 -25.95
C THR A 166 16.61 -3.76 -25.30
N LEU A 167 17.19 -4.96 -25.44
CA LEU A 167 16.72 -6.16 -24.73
C LEU A 167 17.88 -7.01 -24.15
N GLY A 168 19.03 -6.39 -23.85
CA GLY A 168 20.29 -7.10 -23.56
C GLY A 168 20.74 -7.12 -22.10
N ASN A 169 19.99 -6.56 -21.14
CA ASN A 169 20.58 -6.30 -19.81
C ASN A 169 20.05 -7.18 -18.66
N HIS A 170 19.13 -8.11 -18.89
CA HIS A 170 18.60 -8.99 -17.83
C HIS A 170 18.46 -10.47 -18.19
N LEU A 171 18.68 -10.84 -19.46
CA LEU A 171 18.62 -12.23 -19.89
C LEU A 171 20.04 -12.74 -20.12
N PRO A 172 20.37 -13.97 -19.69
CA PRO A 172 21.66 -14.55 -20.00
C PRO A 172 21.91 -14.60 -21.52
N GLU A 173 23.15 -14.40 -21.95
CA GLU A 173 23.54 -14.32 -23.36
C GLU A 173 23.06 -15.55 -24.15
N GLU A 174 23.05 -16.73 -23.53
CA GLU A 174 22.61 -17.99 -24.14
C GLU A 174 21.11 -18.01 -24.45
N VAL A 175 20.30 -17.23 -23.73
CA VAL A 175 18.86 -17.06 -24.02
C VAL A 175 18.67 -16.21 -25.27
N VAL A 176 19.46 -15.13 -25.40
CA VAL A 176 19.45 -14.22 -26.54
C VAL A 176 20.01 -14.91 -27.79
N GLU A 177 21.06 -15.72 -27.63
CA GLU A 177 21.63 -16.53 -28.71
C GLU A 177 20.61 -17.53 -29.28
N PHE A 178 19.88 -18.24 -28.41
CA PHE A 178 18.83 -19.16 -28.85
C PHE A 178 17.68 -18.42 -29.56
N GLU A 179 17.26 -17.25 -29.08
CA GLU A 179 16.21 -16.47 -29.75
C GLU A 179 16.66 -15.95 -31.11
N ARG A 180 17.91 -15.49 -31.24
CA ARG A 180 18.51 -15.09 -32.51
C ARG A 180 18.57 -16.26 -33.49
N PHE A 181 18.98 -17.45 -33.02
CA PHE A 181 19.01 -18.66 -33.83
C PHE A 181 17.62 -18.99 -34.40
N LEU A 182 16.56 -18.95 -33.58
CA LEU A 182 15.20 -19.20 -34.05
C LEU A 182 14.74 -18.17 -35.09
N GLN A 183 15.08 -16.89 -34.89
CA GLN A 183 14.73 -15.85 -35.86
C GLN A 183 15.44 -16.04 -37.21
N GLN A 184 16.69 -16.49 -37.19
CA GLN A 184 17.51 -16.70 -38.39
C GLN A 184 17.18 -18.00 -39.14
N THR A 185 16.75 -19.04 -38.43
CA THR A 185 16.59 -20.39 -38.98
C THR A 185 15.15 -20.80 -39.27
N GLY A 186 14.20 -19.86 -39.28
CA GLY A 186 12.81 -20.18 -39.61
C GLY A 186 11.99 -20.74 -38.45
N GLY A 187 12.31 -20.34 -37.22
CA GLY A 187 11.51 -20.60 -36.03
C GLY A 187 11.77 -21.95 -35.37
N ARG A 188 10.75 -22.49 -34.70
CA ARG A 188 10.86 -23.75 -33.94
C ARG A 188 10.91 -24.99 -34.82
N GLN A 189 10.46 -24.88 -36.07
CA GLN A 189 10.46 -25.97 -37.05
C GLN A 189 11.57 -25.84 -38.08
N GLY A 190 12.48 -24.88 -37.98
CA GLY A 190 13.59 -24.75 -38.95
C GLY A 190 13.14 -24.37 -40.36
N GLY A 191 11.96 -23.74 -40.50
CA GLY A 191 11.33 -23.47 -41.79
C GLY A 191 10.59 -24.66 -42.43
N TRP A 192 10.52 -25.82 -41.76
CA TRP A 192 9.72 -26.96 -42.19
C TRP A 192 8.26 -26.81 -41.75
N ASP A 193 7.32 -27.37 -42.53
CA ASP A 193 5.94 -27.47 -42.09
C ASP A 193 5.78 -28.49 -40.96
N ASP A 194 4.66 -28.39 -40.24
CA ASP A 194 4.41 -29.24 -39.06
C ASP A 194 4.36 -30.73 -39.41
N GLY A 195 3.88 -31.11 -40.60
CA GLY A 195 3.79 -32.51 -41.02
C GLY A 195 5.16 -33.13 -41.25
N ASP A 196 5.96 -32.46 -42.08
CA ASP A 196 7.33 -32.88 -42.40
C ASP A 196 8.21 -32.88 -41.15
N HIS A 197 8.12 -31.83 -40.33
CA HIS A 197 8.89 -31.75 -39.08
C HIS A 197 8.55 -32.89 -38.12
N GLN A 198 7.26 -33.22 -37.96
CA GLN A 198 6.84 -34.34 -37.09
C GLN A 198 7.29 -35.70 -37.61
N ASN A 199 7.26 -35.92 -38.93
CA ASN A 199 7.75 -37.16 -39.53
C ASN A 199 9.27 -37.28 -39.36
N PHE A 200 10.03 -36.20 -39.58
CA PHE A 200 11.46 -36.14 -39.28
C PHE A 200 11.75 -36.48 -37.82
N LEU A 201 11.03 -35.87 -36.87
CA LEU A 201 11.25 -36.13 -35.43
C LEU A 201 11.02 -37.59 -35.05
N LYS A 202 9.99 -38.25 -35.59
CA LYS A 202 9.72 -39.68 -35.32
C LYS A 202 10.91 -40.55 -35.72
N VAL A 203 11.45 -40.33 -36.93
CA VAL A 203 12.59 -41.08 -37.45
C VAL A 203 13.88 -40.72 -36.69
N TRP A 204 14.10 -39.43 -36.41
CA TRP A 204 15.24 -38.95 -35.65
C TRP A 204 15.32 -39.57 -34.25
N THR A 205 14.20 -39.60 -33.51
CA THR A 205 14.12 -40.19 -32.17
C THR A 205 14.33 -41.71 -32.22
N LYS A 206 13.76 -42.40 -33.22
CA LYS A 206 13.95 -43.84 -33.42
C LYS A 206 15.42 -44.22 -33.59
N HIS A 207 16.15 -43.45 -34.39
CA HIS A 207 17.56 -43.70 -34.70
C HIS A 207 18.54 -42.99 -33.77
N ARG A 208 18.05 -42.20 -32.81
CA ARG A 208 18.86 -41.38 -31.88
C ARG A 208 19.85 -40.48 -32.62
N GLY A 209 19.46 -39.94 -33.78
CA GLY A 209 20.32 -39.07 -34.61
C GLY A 209 21.51 -39.76 -35.29
N ARG A 210 21.52 -41.10 -35.41
CA ARG A 210 22.53 -41.84 -36.19
C ARG A 210 22.21 -41.82 -37.68
N LEU A 211 23.21 -41.78 -38.55
CA LEU A 211 23.08 -41.65 -40.02
C LEU A 211 22.03 -42.56 -40.67
N SER A 212 21.69 -43.71 -40.07
CA SER A 212 20.59 -44.60 -40.49
C SER A 212 19.20 -43.95 -40.48
N TYR A 213 19.03 -42.77 -39.87
CA TYR A 213 17.78 -42.01 -39.91
C TYR A 213 17.49 -41.43 -41.30
N MET A 214 18.51 -41.16 -42.12
CA MET A 214 18.35 -40.46 -43.39
C MET A 214 17.55 -41.28 -44.40
N ASP A 215 17.91 -42.55 -44.56
CA ASP A 215 17.25 -43.45 -45.51
C ASP A 215 15.78 -43.67 -45.15
N GLU A 216 15.50 -43.85 -43.85
CA GLU A 216 14.12 -44.00 -43.35
C GLU A 216 13.34 -42.67 -43.42
N ALA A 217 13.98 -41.52 -43.20
CA ALA A 217 13.30 -40.22 -43.26
C ALA A 217 12.83 -39.88 -44.68
N LEU A 218 13.59 -40.28 -45.71
CA LEU A 218 13.22 -40.09 -47.11
C LEU A 218 11.97 -40.87 -47.53
N GLU A 219 11.64 -41.98 -46.85
CA GLU A 219 10.42 -42.75 -47.11
C GLU A 219 9.14 -42.02 -46.65
N TYR A 220 9.25 -41.18 -45.60
CA TYR A 220 8.11 -40.46 -45.02
C TYR A 220 8.00 -39.00 -45.47
N LEU A 221 9.07 -38.43 -46.05
CA LEU A 221 9.13 -37.03 -46.47
C LEU A 221 9.01 -36.93 -47.98
N CYS A 222 7.77 -37.01 -48.47
CA CYS A 222 7.50 -36.94 -49.90
C CYS A 222 7.92 -35.56 -50.47
N GLY A 223 8.84 -35.55 -51.44
CA GLY A 223 9.27 -34.32 -52.12
C GLY A 223 10.45 -33.59 -51.46
N ARG A 224 11.06 -34.14 -50.41
CA ARG A 224 12.33 -33.63 -49.83
C ARG A 224 13.53 -34.38 -50.39
N THR A 225 14.64 -33.68 -50.58
CA THR A 225 15.90 -34.32 -51.01
C THR A 225 16.68 -34.85 -49.81
N LYS A 226 17.68 -35.69 -50.09
CA LYS A 226 18.61 -36.18 -49.06
C LYS A 226 19.34 -35.03 -48.38
N GLU A 227 19.73 -34.04 -49.17
CA GLU A 227 20.40 -32.83 -48.72
C GLU A 227 19.50 -32.01 -47.78
N ASP A 228 18.21 -31.87 -48.08
CA ASP A 228 17.26 -31.18 -47.21
C ASP A 228 17.17 -31.85 -45.83
N VAL A 229 17.05 -33.18 -45.81
CA VAL A 229 16.98 -33.98 -44.58
C VAL A 229 18.27 -33.87 -43.77
N GLU A 230 19.43 -33.86 -44.43
CA GLU A 230 20.73 -33.71 -43.78
C GLU A 230 20.90 -32.31 -43.16
N GLN A 231 20.58 -31.25 -43.91
CA GLN A 231 20.64 -29.87 -43.39
C GLN A 231 19.71 -29.67 -42.21
N HIS A 232 18.51 -30.23 -42.27
CA HIS A 232 17.56 -30.18 -41.15
C HIS A 232 18.04 -31.00 -39.95
N GLY A 233 18.75 -32.11 -40.18
CA GLY A 233 19.44 -32.87 -39.15
C GLY A 233 20.51 -32.07 -38.41
N LEU A 234 21.36 -31.36 -39.15
CA LEU A 234 22.40 -30.47 -38.59
C LEU A 234 21.77 -29.32 -37.80
N TRP A 235 20.75 -28.68 -38.37
CA TRP A 235 19.98 -27.64 -37.70
C TRP A 235 19.36 -28.15 -36.40
N TYR A 236 18.76 -29.35 -36.40
CA TYR A 236 18.10 -29.89 -35.21
C TYR A 236 19.11 -30.25 -34.10
N GLN A 237 20.31 -30.70 -34.45
CA GLN A 237 21.39 -30.88 -33.48
C GLN A 237 21.82 -29.56 -32.84
N GLU A 238 21.98 -28.51 -33.63
CA GLU A 238 22.33 -27.17 -33.14
C GLU A 238 21.20 -26.59 -32.27
N PHE A 239 19.95 -26.77 -32.70
CA PHE A 239 18.76 -26.41 -31.92
C PHE A 239 18.74 -27.07 -30.54
N LEU A 240 19.01 -28.37 -30.46
CA LEU A 240 19.06 -29.10 -29.19
C LEU A 240 20.18 -28.57 -28.29
N SER A 241 21.38 -28.38 -28.84
CA SER A 241 22.53 -27.83 -28.12
C SER A 241 22.23 -26.44 -27.53
N LEU A 242 21.70 -25.53 -28.35
CA LEU A 242 21.31 -24.19 -27.89
C LEU A 242 20.17 -24.23 -26.86
N GLN A 243 19.18 -25.11 -27.05
CA GLN A 243 18.09 -25.26 -26.11
C GLN A 243 18.60 -25.73 -24.73
N ASP A 244 19.56 -26.65 -24.70
CA ASP A 244 20.16 -27.13 -23.45
C ASP A 244 21.05 -26.08 -22.80
N ARG A 245 21.86 -25.35 -23.57
CA ARG A 245 22.61 -24.17 -23.06
C ARG A 245 21.67 -23.12 -22.45
N LYS A 246 20.55 -22.83 -23.12
CA LYS A 246 19.50 -21.93 -22.59
C LYS A 246 18.95 -22.44 -21.26
N LYS A 247 18.59 -23.73 -21.16
CA LYS A 247 18.07 -24.33 -19.91
C LYS A 247 19.10 -24.23 -18.77
N GLU A 248 20.37 -24.56 -19.06
CA GLU A 248 21.45 -24.52 -18.08
C GLU A 248 21.72 -23.08 -17.61
N SER A 249 21.73 -22.12 -18.52
CA SER A 249 21.94 -20.71 -18.19
C SER A 249 20.81 -20.15 -17.32
N ILE A 250 19.55 -20.49 -17.64
CA ILE A 250 18.38 -20.14 -16.81
C ILE A 250 18.50 -20.77 -15.41
N LYS A 251 18.96 -22.02 -15.32
CA LYS A 251 19.18 -22.71 -14.03
C LYS A 251 20.26 -21.99 -13.20
N LYS A 252 21.43 -21.72 -13.78
CA LYS A 252 22.54 -20.99 -13.13
C LYS A 252 22.11 -19.60 -12.68
N TRP A 253 21.34 -18.90 -13.51
CA TRP A 253 20.80 -17.57 -13.17
C TRP A 253 19.86 -17.64 -11.97
N LYS A 254 18.92 -18.60 -11.93
CA LYS A 254 18.01 -18.81 -10.78
C LYS A 254 18.78 -19.12 -9.49
N GLU A 255 19.77 -20.01 -9.56
CA GLU A 255 20.61 -20.35 -8.42
C GLU A 255 21.42 -19.15 -7.91
N LYS A 256 21.95 -18.32 -8.82
CA LYS A 256 22.66 -17.08 -8.46
C LYS A 256 21.74 -16.10 -7.75
N GLN A 257 20.54 -15.87 -8.28
CA GLN A 257 19.55 -14.98 -7.65
C GLN A 257 19.15 -15.45 -6.25
N GLN A 258 19.00 -16.76 -6.05
CA GLN A 258 18.70 -17.32 -4.74
C GLN A 258 19.85 -17.11 -3.74
N ARG A 259 21.10 -17.34 -4.16
CA ARG A 259 22.29 -17.10 -3.31
C ARG A 259 22.42 -15.62 -2.90
N GLU A 260 22.24 -14.70 -3.84
CA GLU A 260 22.30 -13.26 -3.57
C GLU A 260 21.23 -12.83 -2.55
N LYS A 261 20.02 -13.40 -2.63
CA LYS A 261 18.94 -13.14 -1.68
C LYS A 261 19.28 -13.65 -0.27
N GLU A 262 19.86 -14.84 -0.16
CA GLU A 262 20.27 -15.42 1.13
C GLU A 262 21.43 -14.63 1.77
N GLU A 263 22.42 -14.19 0.97
CA GLU A 263 23.51 -13.36 1.46
C GLU A 263 23.02 -11.99 1.95
N ASN A 264 22.07 -11.37 1.24
CA ASN A 264 21.49 -10.09 1.65
C ASN A 264 20.68 -10.24 2.94
N LEU A 265 19.96 -11.35 3.12
CA LEU A 265 19.25 -11.64 4.37
C LEU A 265 20.23 -11.80 5.55
N LYS A 266 21.31 -12.57 5.37
CA LYS A 266 22.36 -12.75 6.39
C LYS A 266 23.06 -11.44 6.74
N LYS A 267 23.30 -10.56 5.76
CA LYS A 267 23.88 -9.22 6.00
C LYS A 267 22.92 -8.35 6.82
N LYS A 268 21.62 -8.38 6.51
CA LYS A 268 20.59 -7.65 7.25
C LYS A 268 20.48 -8.13 8.70
N GLU A 269 20.42 -9.45 8.91
CA GLU A 269 20.38 -10.05 10.24
C GLU A 269 21.62 -9.68 11.08
N LYS A 270 22.82 -9.75 10.50
CA LYS A 270 24.05 -9.29 11.17
C LYS A 270 24.00 -7.80 11.54
N SER A 271 23.48 -6.95 10.65
CA SER A 271 23.37 -5.52 10.93
C SER A 271 22.36 -5.22 12.05
N GLU A 272 21.24 -5.95 12.11
CA GLU A 272 20.23 -5.82 13.16
C GLU A 272 20.77 -6.27 14.52
N ILE A 273 21.53 -7.38 14.56
CA ILE A 273 22.19 -7.85 15.78
C ILE A 273 23.19 -6.81 16.30
N VAL A 274 24.04 -6.25 15.42
CA VAL A 274 25.01 -5.21 15.81
C VAL A 274 24.30 -3.95 16.32
N GLN A 275 23.21 -3.52 15.68
CA GLN A 275 22.41 -2.39 16.14
C GLN A 275 21.76 -2.65 17.52
N SER A 276 21.27 -3.87 17.76
CA SER A 276 20.68 -4.25 19.06
C SER A 276 21.72 -4.16 20.19
N PHE A 277 22.91 -4.72 19.99
CA PHE A 277 23.99 -4.63 20.98
C PHE A 277 24.44 -3.19 21.24
N GLN A 278 24.50 -2.34 20.21
CA GLN A 278 24.81 -0.92 20.36
C GLN A 278 23.73 -0.17 21.15
N TYR A 279 22.46 -0.48 20.92
CA TYR A 279 21.34 0.12 21.65
C TYR A 279 21.35 -0.30 23.13
N GLU A 280 21.57 -1.58 23.43
CA GLU A 280 21.68 -2.08 24.80
C GLU A 280 22.84 -1.44 25.57
N ASP A 281 24.03 -1.32 24.96
CA ASP A 281 25.18 -0.66 25.57
C ASP A 281 24.91 0.84 25.85
N GLN A 282 24.25 1.54 24.93
CA GLN A 282 23.85 2.94 25.14
C GLN A 282 22.84 3.09 26.28
N MET A 283 21.86 2.20 26.37
CA MET A 283 20.86 2.18 27.44
C MET A 283 21.49 1.90 28.80
N GLN A 284 22.40 0.94 28.90
CA GLN A 284 23.13 0.65 30.14
C GLN A 284 23.97 1.84 30.59
N LYS A 285 24.70 2.49 29.67
CA LYS A 285 25.47 3.71 29.97
C LYS A 285 24.57 4.87 30.41
N ALA A 286 23.38 5.00 29.84
CA ALA A 286 22.42 6.04 30.22
C ALA A 286 21.83 5.79 31.62
N GLU A 287 21.46 4.56 31.94
CA GLU A 287 20.93 4.19 33.26
C GLU A 287 21.99 4.36 34.35
N GLU A 288 23.24 3.99 34.08
CA GLU A 288 24.35 4.20 35.02
C GLU A 288 24.57 5.68 35.30
N ARG A 289 24.58 6.54 34.26
CA ARG A 289 24.63 8.01 34.44
C ARG A 289 23.46 8.52 35.28
N ARG A 290 22.25 7.99 35.08
CA ARG A 290 21.06 8.38 35.85
C ARG A 290 21.20 8.03 37.33
N ARG A 291 21.72 6.84 37.65
CA ARG A 291 21.99 6.40 39.02
C ARG A 291 23.03 7.26 39.71
N GLN A 292 24.13 7.56 39.03
CA GLN A 292 25.18 8.45 39.55
C GLN A 292 24.63 9.85 39.86
N GLN A 293 23.83 10.41 38.94
CA GLN A 293 23.20 11.72 39.14
C GLN A 293 22.22 11.71 40.32
N ALA A 294 21.43 10.64 40.48
CA ALA A 294 20.52 10.47 41.60
C ALA A 294 21.27 10.39 42.94
N ALA A 295 22.35 9.62 43.01
CA ALA A 295 23.20 9.50 44.19
C ALA A 295 23.82 10.86 44.59
N ILE A 296 24.34 11.61 43.62
CA ILE A 296 24.88 12.97 43.85
C ILE A 296 23.79 13.90 44.40
N SER A 297 22.58 13.85 43.83
CA SER A 297 21.46 14.70 44.28
C SER A 297 20.99 14.36 45.69
N ALA A 298 20.94 13.07 46.05
CA ALA A 298 20.57 12.61 47.38
C ALA A 298 21.62 13.02 48.42
N TRP A 299 22.90 12.86 48.09
CA TRP A 299 24.00 13.31 48.95
C TRP A 299 23.95 14.82 49.21
N LYS A 300 23.67 15.64 48.17
CA LYS A 300 23.50 17.10 48.33
C LYS A 300 22.34 17.46 49.26
N LYS A 301 21.18 16.79 49.12
CA LYS A 301 20.02 16.99 50.00
C LYS A 301 20.35 16.62 51.44
N GLN A 302 20.98 15.47 51.66
CA GLN A 302 21.38 15.03 53.00
C GLN A 302 22.34 16.01 53.65
N LYS A 303 23.34 16.49 52.88
CA LYS A 303 24.31 17.49 53.37
C LYS A 303 23.65 18.83 53.74
N ALA A 304 22.64 19.26 52.99
CA ALA A 304 21.86 20.45 53.33
C ALA A 304 21.07 20.25 54.63
N ILE A 305 20.41 19.10 54.80
CA ILE A 305 19.67 18.77 56.02
C ILE A 305 20.60 18.74 57.24
N THR A 306 21.75 18.06 57.15
CA THR A 306 22.72 17.99 58.25
C THR A 306 23.26 19.38 58.60
N SER A 307 23.57 20.21 57.61
CA SER A 307 24.05 21.57 57.84
C SER A 307 22.99 22.46 58.52
N VAL A 308 21.70 22.33 58.13
CA VAL A 308 20.59 23.04 58.80
C VAL A 308 20.40 22.54 60.23
N MET A 309 20.50 21.24 60.48
CA MET A 309 20.41 20.66 61.84
C MET A 309 21.56 21.11 62.75
N GLU A 310 22.78 21.20 62.23
CA GLU A 310 23.96 21.72 62.95
C GLU A 310 23.76 23.19 63.30
N GLN A 311 23.37 24.04 62.33
CA GLN A 311 23.08 25.46 62.57
C GLN A 311 21.96 25.65 63.61
N ALA A 312 20.86 24.88 63.51
CA ALA A 312 19.76 24.94 64.47
C ALA A 312 20.20 24.51 65.89
N SER A 313 21.10 23.53 65.99
CA SER A 313 21.67 23.10 67.28
C SER A 313 22.56 24.18 67.89
N GLN A 314 23.32 24.90 67.06
CA GLN A 314 24.18 26.00 67.49
C GLN A 314 23.36 27.20 67.95
N VAL A 315 22.29 27.56 67.23
CA VAL A 315 21.32 28.59 67.64
C VAL A 315 20.64 28.23 68.96
N LYS A 316 20.22 26.96 69.16
CA LYS A 316 19.64 26.52 70.45
C LYS A 316 20.62 26.63 71.62
N LEU A 317 21.92 26.38 71.38
CA LEU A 317 22.96 26.55 72.39
C LEU A 317 23.19 28.02 72.73
N GLU A 318 23.16 28.90 71.73
CA GLU A 318 23.25 30.36 71.92
C GLU A 318 22.01 30.93 72.61
N GLU A 319 20.79 30.52 72.22
CA GLU A 319 19.55 30.90 72.93
C GLU A 319 19.54 30.41 74.39
N GLY A 320 20.11 29.22 74.67
CA GLY A 320 20.25 28.70 76.03
C GLY A 320 21.23 29.52 76.88
N LYS A 321 22.28 30.08 76.26
CA LYS A 321 23.18 31.03 76.90
C LYS A 321 22.51 32.39 77.10
N GLU A 322 21.71 32.85 76.13
CA GLU A 322 21.03 34.16 76.20
C GLU A 322 19.84 34.18 77.18
N LYS A 323 19.09 33.07 77.30
CA LYS A 323 18.01 32.88 78.29
C LYS A 323 18.51 32.77 79.74
N LYS A 324 19.81 32.54 79.97
CA LYS A 324 20.44 32.67 81.31
C LYS A 324 20.89 34.10 81.64
N THR A 325 20.93 35.02 80.67
CA THR A 325 21.54 36.36 80.85
C THR A 325 20.53 37.51 80.89
N LYS A 326 19.22 37.30 80.69
CA LYS A 326 18.24 38.41 80.75
C LYS A 326 16.94 38.06 81.52
N ARG A 327 16.91 38.44 82.80
CA ARG A 327 15.69 38.82 83.56
C ARG A 327 15.76 40.34 83.78
N MET A 328 14.86 41.13 83.18
CA MET A 328 14.22 42.37 83.71
C MET A 328 13.53 43.18 82.57
N PRO A 329 12.48 43.99 82.87
CA PRO A 329 11.42 44.30 81.89
C PRO A 329 11.25 45.79 81.48
N ALA A 330 10.68 45.98 80.26
CA ALA A 330 9.82 47.07 79.72
C ALA A 330 10.39 48.52 79.58
N PRO A 331 9.79 49.49 78.82
CA PRO A 331 8.58 49.50 77.93
C PRO A 331 8.74 50.19 76.52
N LEU A 332 7.63 50.25 75.76
CA LEU A 332 7.29 50.78 74.38
C LEU A 332 7.49 52.33 74.16
N PRO A 333 7.10 53.03 73.04
CA PRO A 333 6.66 52.70 71.64
C PRO A 333 7.23 53.61 70.48
N HIS A 334 6.80 53.38 69.22
CA HIS A 334 6.51 54.32 68.09
C HIS A 334 7.15 54.09 66.69
N ASP A 335 6.21 53.90 65.73
CA ASP A 335 6.07 54.32 64.31
C ASP A 335 7.01 53.95 63.13
N VAL A 336 6.40 53.19 62.21
CA VAL A 336 6.21 53.35 60.74
C VAL A 336 7.40 53.61 59.80
N THR A 337 7.64 52.67 58.88
CA THR A 337 7.66 52.80 57.39
C THR A 337 8.09 51.43 56.83
N GLY A 338 7.36 50.79 55.92
CA GLY A 338 7.34 51.09 54.49
C GLY A 338 8.11 50.01 53.72
N GLY A 339 7.41 49.13 53.01
CA GLY A 339 8.04 48.09 52.17
C GLY A 339 7.03 47.10 51.60
N LYS A 340 6.32 47.50 50.54
CA LYS A 340 5.72 46.56 49.59
C LYS A 340 6.84 45.76 48.93
N GLU A 341 6.62 44.50 48.57
CA GLU A 341 6.94 43.94 47.23
C GLU A 341 6.61 42.43 47.10
N TYR A 342 5.79 42.16 46.07
CA TYR A 342 5.65 40.96 45.22
C TYR A 342 5.65 39.54 45.81
N LEU A 343 4.44 39.00 46.02
CA LEU A 343 4.14 37.56 45.96
C LEU A 343 2.93 37.31 45.06
N ALA A 344 3.11 37.55 43.77
CA ALA A 344 2.21 37.06 42.72
C ALA A 344 3.01 37.03 41.43
N ASN A 345 3.68 35.90 41.12
CA ASN A 345 4.12 35.59 39.74
C ASN A 345 4.74 34.19 39.52
N GLU A 346 4.76 33.28 40.49
CA GLU A 346 5.44 31.97 40.24
C GLU A 346 4.52 30.90 39.61
N ARG A 347 3.19 31.09 39.65
CA ARG A 347 2.22 30.14 39.06
C ARG A 347 1.79 30.50 37.64
N GLU A 348 1.77 31.79 37.28
CA GLU A 348 1.41 32.23 35.92
C GLU A 348 2.57 32.04 34.92
N LEU A 349 3.82 32.21 35.35
CA LEU A 349 5.02 31.93 34.54
C LEU A 349 5.15 30.46 34.14
N ASN A 350 4.74 29.53 35.03
CA ASN A 350 4.77 28.10 34.73
C ASN A 350 3.68 27.65 33.74
N LEU A 351 2.53 28.35 33.70
CA LEU A 351 1.46 28.05 32.74
C LEU A 351 1.76 28.59 31.34
N LEU A 352 2.44 29.74 31.24
CA LEU A 352 2.87 30.33 29.96
C LEU A 352 3.96 29.51 29.26
N HIS A 353 4.93 28.97 30.02
CA HIS A 353 5.92 28.03 29.47
C HIS A 353 5.28 26.72 28.98
N LEU A 354 4.31 26.17 29.74
CA LEU A 354 3.60 24.95 29.33
C LEU A 354 2.79 25.15 28.03
N PHE A 355 2.22 26.34 27.82
CA PHE A 355 1.47 26.68 26.62
C PHE A 355 2.37 26.89 25.39
N GLN A 356 3.55 27.49 25.57
CA GLN A 356 4.53 27.63 24.48
C GLN A 356 5.13 26.29 24.05
N ASP A 357 5.33 25.35 24.98
CA ASP A 357 5.82 24.01 24.67
C ASP A 357 4.78 23.16 23.92
N LEU A 358 3.49 23.29 24.29
CA LEU A 358 2.37 22.66 23.57
C LEU A 358 2.19 23.20 22.15
N HIS A 359 2.43 24.50 21.94
CA HIS A 359 2.36 25.12 20.61
C HIS A 359 3.55 24.69 19.73
N LYS A 360 4.75 24.52 20.30
CA LYS A 360 5.92 23.97 19.58
C LYS A 360 5.74 22.50 19.16
N LEU A 361 5.14 21.66 20.02
CA LEU A 361 4.85 20.26 19.66
C LEU A 361 3.84 20.13 18.51
N LYS A 362 2.89 21.08 18.42
CA LYS A 362 1.84 21.07 17.39
C LYS A 362 2.32 21.56 16.02
N LEU A 363 3.36 22.39 15.97
CA LEU A 363 3.99 22.85 14.73
C LEU A 363 4.98 21.81 14.16
N GLN A 364 5.73 21.12 15.03
CA GLN A 364 6.63 20.03 14.59
C GLN A 364 5.88 18.82 14.01
N THR A 365 4.60 18.64 14.33
CA THR A 365 3.76 17.57 13.75
C THR A 365 3.14 17.94 12.40
N LEU A 366 3.21 19.21 11.98
CA LEU A 366 2.64 19.71 10.70
C LEU A 366 3.70 20.02 9.62
N GLU A 367 4.98 20.14 9.99
CA GLU A 367 6.08 20.40 9.05
C GLU A 367 7.05 19.21 8.86
N GLY A 368 6.69 18.02 9.35
CA GLY A 368 7.42 16.80 9.01
C GLY A 368 7.06 16.32 7.61
N ASP A 369 8.04 16.39 6.69
CA ASP A 369 7.98 15.78 5.35
C ASP A 369 7.30 14.41 5.38
N ILE A 370 6.07 14.36 4.87
CA ILE A 370 5.38 13.09 4.61
C ILE A 370 6.11 12.45 3.42
N PRO A 371 6.75 11.28 3.59
CA PRO A 371 7.35 10.57 2.48
C PRO A 371 6.25 10.25 1.46
N SER A 372 6.54 10.49 0.19
CA SER A 372 5.67 10.23 -0.96
C SER A 372 5.20 8.77 -1.10
N SER A 373 5.60 7.87 -0.20
CA SER A 373 5.27 6.44 -0.18
C SER A 373 4.09 6.08 0.74
N CYS A 374 3.41 7.05 1.35
CA CYS A 374 2.24 6.82 2.21
C CYS A 374 0.93 7.44 1.67
N PHE A 375 0.70 7.43 0.36
CA PHE A 375 -0.68 7.55 -0.17
C PHE A 375 -1.35 6.19 -0.12
N ASN A 376 -1.73 5.76 1.07
CA ASN A 376 -2.63 4.63 1.23
C ASN A 376 -4.00 5.07 0.69
N VAL A 377 -4.31 4.67 -0.53
CA VAL A 377 -5.62 4.82 -1.20
C VAL A 377 -6.63 3.99 -0.41
N ARG A 378 -7.05 4.48 0.75
CA ARG A 378 -8.17 3.96 1.50
C ARG A 378 -9.11 5.12 1.77
N CYS A 379 -10.35 4.95 1.30
CA CYS A 379 -11.50 5.85 1.48
C CYS A 379 -11.66 7.06 0.53
N VAL A 380 -11.61 6.87 -0.80
CA VAL A 380 -12.38 7.74 -1.73
C VAL A 380 -13.07 6.97 -2.88
N SER A 381 -12.82 5.68 -3.06
CA SER A 381 -13.18 4.95 -4.30
C SER A 381 -14.59 4.33 -4.35
N VAL A 382 -15.55 4.72 -3.52
CA VAL A 382 -16.89 4.05 -3.50
C VAL A 382 -18.07 4.99 -3.73
N TRP A 383 -17.85 6.24 -4.13
CA TRP A 383 -18.95 7.17 -4.41
C TRP A 383 -18.92 7.60 -5.87
N SER A 384 -19.89 7.11 -6.66
CA SER A 384 -20.09 7.66 -8.01
C SER A 384 -20.49 9.14 -7.91
N LEU A 385 -20.17 9.93 -8.94
CA LEU A 385 -20.56 11.35 -9.09
C LEU A 385 -22.06 11.62 -8.83
N GLU A 386 -22.93 10.65 -9.11
CA GLU A 386 -24.37 10.70 -8.81
C GLU A 386 -24.68 10.57 -7.31
N GLN A 387 -23.85 9.88 -6.52
CA GLN A 387 -24.08 9.66 -5.09
C GLN A 387 -23.63 10.86 -4.24
N LEU A 388 -22.58 11.56 -4.64
CA LEU A 388 -22.15 12.81 -3.98
C LEU A 388 -23.15 13.94 -4.23
N THR A 389 -23.71 14.03 -5.43
CA THR A 389 -24.78 15.00 -5.76
C THR A 389 -26.10 14.66 -5.05
N LEU A 390 -26.45 13.37 -4.92
CA LEU A 390 -27.62 12.95 -4.13
C LEU A 390 -27.44 13.21 -2.62
N PHE A 391 -26.23 13.04 -2.09
CA PHE A 391 -25.93 13.29 -0.67
C PHE A 391 -25.99 14.79 -0.35
N CYS A 392 -25.46 15.66 -1.22
CA CYS A 392 -25.60 17.11 -1.10
C CYS A 392 -27.07 17.57 -1.23
N SER A 393 -27.82 17.03 -2.19
CA SER A 393 -29.25 17.37 -2.35
C SER A 393 -30.12 16.88 -1.19
N LYS A 394 -29.87 15.67 -0.66
CA LYS A 394 -30.59 15.14 0.51
C LYS A 394 -30.29 15.93 1.78
N LYS A 395 -29.05 16.38 1.96
CA LYS A 395 -28.67 17.19 3.13
C LYS A 395 -29.35 18.56 3.09
N GLN A 396 -29.46 19.19 1.91
CA GLN A 396 -30.25 20.41 1.70
C GLN A 396 -31.75 20.21 1.95
N LEU A 397 -32.32 19.07 1.52
CA LEU A 397 -33.74 18.74 1.75
C LEU A 397 -34.05 18.44 3.22
N LEU A 398 -33.11 17.83 3.96
CA LEU A 398 -33.26 17.58 5.40
C LEU A 398 -33.14 18.87 6.25
N THR A 399 -32.33 19.85 5.82
CA THR A 399 -32.34 21.19 6.44
C THR A 399 -33.59 22.00 6.12
N PHE A 400 -34.24 21.79 4.97
CA PHE A 400 -35.47 22.50 4.59
C PHE A 400 -36.75 21.89 5.21
N LEU A 401 -36.66 20.68 5.79
CA LEU A 401 -37.78 20.00 6.46
C LEU A 401 -37.71 20.07 8.00
N MET A 402 -36.62 20.63 8.54
CA MET A 402 -36.44 20.84 9.98
C MET A 402 -36.42 22.31 10.41
N ASP A 403 -36.63 23.22 9.46
CA ASP A 403 -37.12 24.59 9.68
C ASP A 403 -38.59 24.66 9.22
#